data_AF-L5LHG8-F1
#
_entry.id   AF-L5LHG8-F1
#
_cell.length_a   1.000
_cell.length_b   1.000
_cell.length_c   1.000
_cell.angle_alpha   90.00
_cell.angle_beta   90.00
_cell.angle_gamma   90.00
#
_symmetry.space_group_name_H-M   'P 1'
#
loop_
_entity.id
_entity.type
_entity.pdbx_description
1 polymer ?
#
loop_
_entity_poly.entity_id
_entity_poly.type
_entity_poly.pdbx_seq_one_letter_code
_entity_poly.pdbx_strand_id
1 'polypeptide(L)' 'MCNLAMSKEELQHRGAVVVLNMVEASRETAGTLMESEVLEILSVLAKGAEGPVSRAAAACLGKAVEYGLIKPNQDGE' A
#
# COMPACT_ATOMS: atom_id res chain seq x y z
N MET A 1 0.98 -19.64 -23.56
CA MET A 1 -0.17 -18.71 -23.69
C MET A 1 -0.14 -17.79 -22.49
N CYS A 2 0.23 -16.52 -22.68
CA CYS A 2 0.09 -15.51 -21.62
C CYS A 2 -1.41 -15.31 -21.39
N ASN A 3 -1.93 -15.87 -20.30
CA ASN A 3 -3.32 -15.70 -19.94
C ASN A 3 -3.49 -14.25 -19.45
N LEU A 4 -4.04 -13.38 -20.31
CA LEU A 4 -4.28 -11.96 -20.01
C LEU A 4 -5.31 -11.75 -18.87
N ALA A 5 -5.96 -12.82 -18.41
CA ALA A 5 -6.89 -12.81 -17.31
C ALA A 5 -6.14 -12.82 -15.96
N MET A 6 -5.60 -11.67 -15.56
CA MET A 6 -5.20 -11.47 -14.17
C MET A 6 -6.45 -11.55 -13.28
N SER A 7 -6.41 -12.35 -12.23
CA SER A 7 -7.46 -12.33 -11.22
C SER A 7 -7.47 -10.95 -10.53
N LYS A 8 -8.61 -10.54 -9.97
CA LYS A 8 -8.72 -9.27 -9.23
C LYS A 8 -7.67 -9.18 -8.13
N GLU A 9 -7.42 -10.29 -7.43
CA GLU A 9 -6.43 -10.38 -6.37
C GLU A 9 -5.00 -10.20 -6.89
N GLU A 10 -4.65 -10.82 -8.02
CA GLU A 10 -3.31 -10.70 -8.60
C GLU A 10 -3.05 -9.30 -9.15
N LEU A 11 -4.06 -8.66 -9.74
CA LEU A 11 -3.98 -7.26 -10.15
C LEU A 11 -3.80 -6.33 -8.94
N GLN A 12 -4.57 -6.55 -7.87
CA GLN A 12 -4.47 -5.77 -6.63
C GLN A 12 -3.12 -5.95 -5.95
N HIS A 13 -2.60 -7.17 -5.90
CA HIS A 13 -1.29 -7.45 -5.30
C HIS A 13 -0.18 -6.76 -6.08
N ARG A 14 -0.18 -6.88 -7.41
CA ARG A 14 0.80 -6.21 -8.26
C ARG A 14 0.69 -4.69 -8.14
N GLY A 15 -0.53 -4.14 -8.06
CA GLY A 15 -0.75 -2.72 -7.79
C GLY A 15 -0.16 -2.27 -6.46
N ALA A 16 -0.42 -3.01 -5.38
CA ALA A 16 0.10 -2.71 -4.05
C ALA A 16 1.63 -2.77 -3.99
N VAL A 17 2.26 -3.74 -4.68
CA VAL A 17 3.72 -3.85 -4.76
C VAL A 17 4.34 -2.68 -5.55
N VAL A 18 3.70 -2.22 -6.63
CA VAL A 18 4.16 -1.03 -7.36
C VAL A 18 4.13 0.20 -6.46
N VAL A 19 3.05 0.39 -5.70
CA VAL A 19 2.95 1.49 -4.72
C VAL A 19 4.04 1.36 -3.65
N LEU A 20 4.28 0.16 -3.12
CA LEU A 20 5.34 -0.09 -2.16
C LEU A 20 6.70 0.32 -2.71
N ASN A 21 7.02 -0.10 -3.93
CA ASN A 21 8.29 0.26 -4.57
C ASN A 21 8.43 1.78 -4.74
N MET A 22 7.35 2.50 -5.06
CA MET A 22 7.38 3.96 -5.18
C MET A 22 7.59 4.65 -3.82
N VAL A 23 6.93 4.14 -2.77
CA VAL A 23 7.13 4.64 -1.40
C VAL A 23 8.56 4.37 -0.93
N GLU A 24 9.12 3.20 -1.21
CA GLU A 24 10.51 2.88 -0.85
C GLU A 24 11.54 3.67 -1.66
N ALA A 25 11.23 4.01 -2.92
CA ALA A 25 12.15 4.70 -3.82
C ALA A 25 12.55 6.09 -3.32
N SER A 26 11.61 6.88 -2.78
CA SER A 26 11.96 8.17 -2.20
C SER A 26 10.91 8.69 -1.22
N ARG A 27 11.37 9.49 -0.24
CA ARG A 27 10.49 10.17 0.72
C ARG A 27 9.58 11.19 0.06
N GLU A 28 10.04 11.87 -0.99
CA GLU A 28 9.24 12.87 -1.72
C GLU A 28 8.07 12.21 -2.45
N THR A 29 8.34 11.13 -3.19
CA THR A 29 7.31 10.33 -3.87
C THR A 29 6.34 9.73 -2.86
N ALA A 30 6.85 9.20 -1.75
CA ALA A 30 6.01 8.74 -0.66
C ALA A 30 5.09 9.86 -0.14
N GLY A 31 5.60 11.08 0.04
CA GLY A 31 4.82 12.25 0.45
C GLY A 31 3.66 12.55 -0.50
N THR A 32 3.94 12.67 -1.81
CA THR A 32 2.89 12.90 -2.82
C THR A 32 1.84 11.79 -2.82
N LEU A 33 2.24 10.53 -2.62
CA LEU A 33 1.31 9.41 -2.54
C LEU A 33 0.44 9.48 -1.27
N MET A 34 1.01 9.82 -0.12
CA MET A 34 0.26 9.93 1.14
C MET A 34 -0.69 11.13 1.18
N GLU A 35 -0.45 12.15 0.38
CA GLU A 35 -1.35 13.31 0.20
C GLU A 35 -2.52 13.03 -0.76
N SER A 36 -2.55 11.85 -1.39
CA SER A 36 -3.59 11.44 -2.34
C SER A 36 -4.53 10.37 -1.77
N GLU A 37 -5.56 9.99 -2.54
CA GLU A 37 -6.48 8.89 -2.19
C GLU A 37 -5.78 7.53 -2.03
N VAL A 38 -4.51 7.41 -2.46
CA VAL A 38 -3.69 6.20 -2.24
C VAL A 38 -3.57 5.88 -0.75
N LEU A 39 -3.48 6.86 0.14
CA LEU A 39 -3.43 6.61 1.59
C LEU A 39 -4.70 5.94 2.10
N GLU A 40 -5.87 6.41 1.66
CA GLU A 40 -7.16 5.83 2.03
C GLU A 40 -7.28 4.40 1.49
N ILE A 41 -6.92 4.19 0.22
CA ILE A 41 -6.92 2.86 -0.41
C ILE A 41 -6.00 1.89 0.34
N LEU A 42 -4.77 2.30 0.66
CA LEU A 42 -3.82 1.48 1.42
C LEU A 42 -4.36 1.16 2.82
N SER A 43 -5.01 2.13 3.47
CA SER A 43 -5.61 1.94 4.79
C SER A 43 -6.74 0.91 4.78
N VAL A 44 -7.60 0.94 3.77
CA VAL A 44 -8.66 -0.06 3.59
C VAL A 44 -8.08 -1.43 3.24
N LEU A 45 -7.09 -1.49 2.34
CA LEU A 45 -6.45 -2.74 1.94
C LEU A 45 -5.69 -3.40 3.10
N ALA A 46 -5.01 -2.62 3.95
CA ALA A 46 -4.30 -3.12 5.11
C ALA A 46 -5.22 -3.70 6.20
N LYS A 47 -6.47 -3.20 6.31
CA LYS A 47 -7.51 -3.73 7.21
C LYS A 47 -8.27 -4.94 6.61
N GLY A 48 -7.95 -5.33 5.37
CA GLY A 48 -8.56 -6.48 4.70
C GLY A 48 -8.11 -7.83 5.27
N ALA A 49 -8.58 -8.92 4.67
CA ALA A 49 -8.14 -10.26 5.05
C ALA A 49 -6.62 -10.41 4.92
N GLU A 50 -6.01 -11.19 5.83
CA GLU A 50 -4.59 -11.52 5.79
C GLU A 50 -4.22 -12.13 4.43
N GLY A 51 -3.34 -11.47 3.70
CA GLY A 51 -2.97 -11.87 2.34
C GLY A 51 -1.88 -10.99 1.73
N PRO A 52 -1.44 -11.32 0.50
CA PRO A 52 -0.36 -10.60 -0.16
C PRO A 52 -0.65 -9.11 -0.39
N VAL A 53 -1.92 -8.75 -0.61
CA VAL A 53 -2.36 -7.37 -0.82
C VAL A 53 -2.32 -6.56 0.48
N SER A 54 -2.90 -7.09 1.56
CA SER A 54 -2.95 -6.42 2.87
C SER A 54 -1.56 -6.25 3.47
N ARG A 55 -0.67 -7.24 3.31
CA ARG A 55 0.74 -7.13 3.73
C ARG A 55 1.51 -6.07 2.97
N ALA A 56 1.37 -6.01 1.64
CA ALA A 56 2.01 -4.96 0.84
C ALA A 56 1.50 -3.57 1.25
N ALA A 57 0.19 -3.44 1.47
CA ALA A 57 -0.40 -2.19 1.93
C ALA A 57 0.09 -1.77 3.33
N ALA A 58 0.16 -2.72 4.27
CA ALA A 58 0.69 -2.47 5.61
C ALA A 58 2.17 -2.05 5.56
N ALA A 59 2.98 -2.65 4.69
CA ALA A 59 4.37 -2.26 4.48
C ALA A 59 4.49 -0.82 3.96
N CYS A 60 3.65 -0.41 3.00
CA CYS A 60 3.61 0.99 2.51
C CYS A 60 3.34 1.97 3.66
N LEU A 61 2.34 1.68 4.49
CA LEU A 61 1.96 2.52 5.63
C LEU A 61 3.08 2.56 6.67
N GLY A 62 3.70 1.42 6.98
CA GLY A 62 4.85 1.34 7.87
C GLY A 62 6.01 2.22 7.39
N LYS A 63 6.35 2.16 6.10
CA LYS A 63 7.39 3.00 5.51
C LYS A 63 7.05 4.48 5.57
N ALA A 64 5.80 4.84 5.32
CA ALA A 64 5.35 6.23 5.44
C ALA A 64 5.41 6.75 6.88
N VAL A 65 5.15 5.91 7.89
CA VAL A 65 5.37 6.23 9.31
C VAL A 65 6.86 6.41 9.62
N GLU A 66 7.73 5.52 9.12
CA GLU A 66 9.19 5.67 9.26
C GLU A 66 9.70 7.00 8.70
N TYR A 67 9.12 7.46 7.59
CA TYR A 67 9.43 8.77 7.01
C TYR A 67 8.81 9.96 7.74
N GLY A 68 7.97 9.71 8.76
CA GLY A 68 7.24 10.72 9.49
C GLY A 68 6.19 11.46 8.65
N LEU A 69 5.71 10.82 7.57
CA LEU A 69 4.71 11.40 6.66
C LEU A 69 3.29 11.21 7.20
N ILE A 70 3.06 10.09 7.89
CA ILE A 70 1.77 9.77 8.51
C ILE A 70 1.99 9.32 9.95
N LYS A 71 0.93 9.37 10.76
CA LYS A 71 0.90 8.76 12.09
C LYS A 71 0.55 7.27 11.97
N PRO A 72 1.08 6.41 12.84
CA PRO A 72 0.61 5.03 12.90
C PRO A 72 -0.89 5.03 13.20
N ASN A 73 -1.66 4.24 12.45
CA ASN A 73 -3.07 4.05 12.75
C ASN A 73 -3.19 3.44 14.16
N GLN A 74 -3.69 4.22 15.11
CA GLN A 74 -4.07 3.75 16.44
C GLN A 74 -5.51 3.21 16.44
N ASP A 75 -5.96 2.61 15.34
CA ASP A 75 -7.25 1.91 15.31
C ASP A 75 -7.02 0.47 15.78
N GLY A 76 -6.72 0.36 17.08
CA GLY A 76 -6.78 -0.88 17.84
C GLY A 76 -7.95 -0.82 18.81
N GLU A 77 -9.17 -0.95 18.28
CA GLU A 77 -10.37 -1.40 19.02
C GLU A 77 -11.20 -2.31 18.11
#